data_AF-A0A7W0LWD9-F1
#
_entry.id   AF-A0A7W0LWD9-F1
#
_cell.length_a   1.000
_cell.length_b   1.000
_cell.length_c   1.000
_cell.angle_alpha   90.00
_cell.angle_beta   90.00
_cell.angle_gamma   90.00
#
_symmetry.space_group_name_H-M   'P 1'
#
loop_
_entity.id
_entity.type
_entity.pdbx_description
1 polymer ?
#
loop_
_entity_poly.entity_id
_entity_poly.type
_entity_poly.pdbx_seq_one_letter_code
_entity_poly.pdbx_strand_id
1 'polypeptide(L)'
;MDDFGTVLIAVVLVAIVVACLSYIGSGAIYQGLGRTGLSLDEPDLKPGPAPGSPAAHAEAQEEIRQMLEAKSDRRNARGEAPLDIEAEMAGLTMDSAGAPADAALREEVRQLVVAGNERRMRRGREPLDVEAEVDRQLRDLGA
;
A
#
# COMPACT_ATOMS: atom_id res chain seq x y z
N MET A 1 -34.60 -36.47 -47.60
CA MET A 1 -34.57 -35.77 -46.31
C MET A 1 -35.87 -35.02 -46.21
N ASP A 2 -36.70 -35.35 -45.23
CA ASP A 2 -37.95 -34.62 -45.00
C ASP A 2 -37.63 -33.16 -44.64
N ASP A 3 -38.47 -32.21 -45.06
CA ASP A 3 -38.26 -30.76 -44.85
C ASP A 3 -37.93 -30.42 -43.39
N PHE A 4 -38.55 -31.14 -42.45
CA PHE A 4 -38.29 -31.02 -41.02
C PHE A 4 -36.82 -31.33 -40.64
N GLY A 5 -36.24 -32.40 -41.20
CA GLY A 5 -34.86 -32.77 -40.93
C GLY A 5 -33.87 -31.73 -41.45
N THR A 6 -34.14 -31.16 -42.63
CA THR A 6 -33.32 -30.08 -43.21
C THR A 6 -33.37 -28.82 -42.37
N VAL A 7 -34.57 -28.41 -41.92
CA VAL A 7 -34.73 -27.22 -41.06
C VAL A 7 -34.03 -27.41 -39.71
N LEU A 8 -34.16 -28.58 -39.09
CA LEU A 8 -33.50 -28.88 -37.81
C LEU A 8 -31.97 -28.79 -37.93
N ILE A 9 -31.38 -29.37 -38.98
CA ILE A 9 -29.94 -29.31 -39.22
C ILE A 9 -29.50 -27.85 -39.45
N ALA A 10 -30.24 -27.09 -40.25
CA ALA A 10 -29.91 -25.69 -40.50
C ALA A 10 -29.91 -24.84 -39.22
N VAL A 11 -30.91 -25.01 -38.35
CA VAL A 11 -30.99 -24.29 -37.07
C VAL A 11 -29.85 -24.67 -36.15
N VAL A 12 -29.51 -25.96 -36.04
CA VAL A 12 -28.39 -26.42 -35.21
C VAL A 12 -27.07 -25.83 -35.69
N LEU A 13 -26.82 -25.81 -37.01
CA LEU A 13 -25.60 -25.22 -37.56
C LEU A 13 -25.51 -23.71 -37.24
N VAL A 14 -26.61 -22.96 -37.37
CA VAL A 14 -26.64 -21.55 -37.01
C VAL A 14 -26.39 -21.34 -35.52
N ALA A 15 -27.00 -22.15 -34.65
CA ALA A 15 -26.81 -22.07 -33.21
C ALA A 15 -25.34 -22.33 -32.82
N ILE A 16 -24.68 -23.30 -33.46
CA ILE A 16 -23.25 -23.58 -33.25
C ILE A 16 -22.39 -22.36 -33.62
N VAL A 17 -22.67 -21.75 -34.78
CA VAL A 17 -21.92 -20.55 -35.22
C VAL A 17 -22.09 -19.39 -34.23
N VAL A 18 -23.32 -19.14 -33.79
CA VAL A 18 -23.62 -18.08 -32.80
C VAL A 18 -22.92 -18.36 -31.46
N ALA A 19 -22.91 -19.62 -31.00
CA ALA A 19 -22.21 -20.02 -29.79
C ALA A 19 -20.70 -19.80 -29.88
N CYS A 20 -20.07 -20.19 -30.99
CA CYS A 20 -18.65 -19.96 -31.24
C CYS A 20 -18.30 -18.47 -31.24
N LEU A 21 -19.10 -17.63 -31.92
CA LEU A 21 -18.88 -16.18 -31.94
C LEU A 21 -19.02 -15.55 -30.55
N SER A 22 -20.00 -16.01 -29.76
CA SER A 22 -20.23 -15.52 -28.40
C SER A 22 -19.07 -15.85 -27.45
N TYR A 23 -18.45 -17.02 -27.62
CA TYR A 23 -17.35 -17.47 -26.78
C TYR A 23 -16.04 -16.69 -27.02
N ILE A 24 -15.79 -16.22 -28.24
CA ILE A 24 -14.56 -15.48 -28.57
C ILE A 24 -14.53 -14.09 -27.88
N GLY A 25 -15.69 -13.46 -27.66
CA GLY A 25 -15.78 -12.14 -27.01
C GLY A 25 -15.75 -12.15 -25.48
N SER A 26 -16.04 -13.29 -24.83
CA SER A 26 -16.17 -13.33 -23.36
C SER A 26 -14.85 -13.17 -22.61
N GLY A 27 -13.71 -13.48 -23.23
CA GLY A 27 -12.39 -13.37 -22.59
C GLY A 27 -11.99 -11.92 -22.25
N ALA A 28 -12.38 -10.96 -23.08
CA ALA A 28 -12.05 -9.54 -22.89
C ALA A 28 -12.81 -8.90 -21.70
N ILE A 29 -14.00 -9.41 -21.37
CA ILE A 29 -14.81 -8.91 -20.25
C ILE A 29 -14.12 -9.19 -18.91
N TYR A 30 -13.39 -10.30 -18.79
CA TYR A 30 -12.67 -10.66 -17.57
C TYR A 30 -11.32 -9.96 -17.43
N GLN A 31 -10.73 -9.44 -18.52
CA GLN A 31 -9.44 -8.74 -18.45
C GLN A 31 -9.50 -7.40 -17.70
N GLY A 32 -10.71 -6.83 -17.54
CA GLY A 32 -10.94 -5.60 -16.76
C GLY A 32 -11.27 -5.82 -15.29
N LEU A 33 -11.66 -7.04 -14.90
CA LEU A 33 -12.03 -7.36 -13.51
C LEU A 33 -10.75 -7.47 -12.65
N GLY A 34 -10.40 -6.37 -11.99
CA GLY A 34 -9.22 -6.27 -11.11
C GLY A 34 -8.26 -5.14 -11.48
N ARG A 35 -8.38 -4.58 -12.69
CA ARG A 35 -7.69 -3.33 -13.07
C ARG A 35 -8.47 -2.14 -12.53
N THR A 36 -8.24 -1.82 -11.27
CA THR A 36 -8.61 -0.54 -10.66
C THR A 36 -7.31 0.26 -10.46
N GLY A 37 -7.39 1.58 -10.27
CA GLY A 37 -6.24 2.50 -10.13
C GLY A 37 -5.26 2.23 -8.98
N LEU A 38 -5.35 1.05 -8.36
CA LEU A 38 -4.41 0.45 -7.43
C LEU A 38 -3.50 -0.61 -8.12
N SER A 39 -3.59 -0.76 -9.45
CA SER A 39 -2.78 -1.73 -10.18
C SER A 39 -1.36 -1.19 -10.37
N LEU A 40 -0.36 -1.93 -9.89
CA LEU A 40 1.05 -1.53 -9.95
C LEU A 40 1.60 -1.42 -11.40
N ASP A 41 0.90 -2.00 -12.37
CA ASP A 41 1.29 -2.02 -13.79
C ASP A 41 0.70 -0.85 -14.60
N GLU A 42 0.13 0.18 -13.95
CA GLU A 42 -0.32 1.39 -14.66
C GLU A 42 0.87 2.33 -14.96
N PRO A 43 1.26 2.49 -16.24
CA PRO A 43 2.44 3.30 -16.62
C PRO A 43 2.22 4.81 -16.48
N ASP A 44 1.02 5.26 -16.10
CA ASP A 44 0.58 6.66 -16.21
C ASP A 44 0.19 7.30 -14.86
N LEU A 45 0.45 6.61 -13.74
CA LEU A 45 0.34 7.24 -12.43
C LEU A 45 1.50 8.21 -12.27
N LYS A 46 1.17 9.51 -12.19
CA LYS A 46 2.13 10.55 -11.83
C LYS A 46 2.86 10.10 -10.54
N PRO A 47 4.20 10.01 -10.52
CA PRO A 47 4.90 9.61 -9.32
C PRO A 47 4.54 10.58 -8.20
N GLY A 48 4.02 10.04 -7.09
CA GLY A 48 3.83 10.81 -5.87
C GLY A 48 5.17 11.30 -5.30
N PRO A 49 5.15 12.19 -4.30
CA PRO A 49 6.37 12.61 -3.63
C PRO A 49 7.13 11.41 -3.07
N ALA A 50 8.46 11.49 -3.03
CA ALA A 50 9.28 10.41 -2.49
C ALA A 50 8.90 10.14 -1.01
N PRO A 51 8.79 8.87 -0.59
CA PRO A 51 8.53 8.53 0.82
C PRO A 51 9.54 9.21 1.74
N GLY A 52 9.07 9.78 2.86
CA GLY A 52 9.90 10.52 3.82
C GLY A 52 10.36 11.91 3.34
N SER A 53 9.96 12.35 2.15
CA SER A 53 10.25 13.72 1.70
C SER A 53 9.35 14.75 2.42
N PRO A 54 9.79 16.01 2.55
CA PRO A 54 8.96 17.08 3.11
C PRO A 54 7.61 17.24 2.40
N ALA A 55 7.59 17.00 1.08
CA ALA A 55 6.37 17.03 0.28
C ALA A 55 5.42 15.87 0.63
N ALA A 56 5.95 14.66 0.84
CA ALA A 56 5.14 13.52 1.30
C ALA A 56 4.57 13.77 2.71
N HIS A 57 5.35 14.39 3.60
CA HIS A 57 4.87 14.75 4.94
C HIS A 57 3.78 15.82 4.90
N ALA A 58 3.91 16.82 4.03
CA ALA A 58 2.89 17.85 3.86
C ALA A 58 1.57 17.27 3.31
N GLU A 59 1.65 16.40 2.31
CA GLU A 59 0.48 15.70 1.75
C GLU A 59 -0.20 14.82 2.81
N ALA A 60 0.58 14.04 3.56
CA ALA A 60 0.05 13.23 4.65
C ALA A 60 -0.64 14.08 5.74
N GLN A 61 -0.10 15.25 6.09
CA GLN A 61 -0.73 16.15 7.05
C GLN A 61 -2.07 16.71 6.54
N GLU A 62 -2.16 17.04 5.25
CA GLU A 62 -3.40 17.50 4.64
C GLU A 62 -4.46 16.39 4.60
N GLU A 63 -4.07 15.14 4.31
CA GLU A 63 -4.96 13.99 4.35
C GLU A 63 -5.48 13.70 5.76
N ILE A 64 -4.60 13.73 6.77
CA ILE A 64 -5.00 13.52 8.17
C ILE A 64 -5.98 14.62 8.60
N ARG A 65 -5.74 15.88 8.22
CA ARG A 65 -6.67 16.99 8.50
C ARG A 65 -8.05 16.72 7.90
N GLN A 66 -8.13 16.32 6.64
CA GLN A 66 -9.39 15.99 5.97
C GLN A 66 -10.14 14.85 6.68
N MET A 67 -9.42 13.82 7.14
CA MET A 67 -10.01 12.72 7.92
C MET A 67 -10.56 13.19 9.26
N LEU A 68 -9.85 14.08 9.97
CA LEU A 68 -10.29 14.64 11.24
C LEU A 68 -11.50 15.57 11.09
N GLU A 69 -11.55 16.37 10.03
CA GLU A 69 -12.71 17.18 9.66
C GLU A 69 -13.94 16.29 9.42
N ALA A 70 -13.82 15.28 8.55
CA ALA A 70 -14.89 14.34 8.27
C ALA A 70 -15.35 13.59 9.54
N LYS A 71 -14.43 13.28 10.45
CA LYS A 71 -14.74 12.66 11.75
C LYS A 71 -15.52 13.63 12.65
N SER A 72 -15.12 14.89 12.68
CA SER A 72 -15.80 15.96 13.43
C SER A 72 -17.23 16.18 12.92
N ASP A 73 -17.43 16.23 11.61
CA ASP A 73 -18.74 16.38 10.99
C ASP A 73 -19.67 15.22 11.32
N ARG A 74 -19.15 13.99 11.29
CA ARG A 74 -19.90 12.80 11.72
C ARG A 74 -20.28 12.87 13.19
N ARG A 75 -19.42 13.41 14.07
CA ARG A 75 -19.74 13.62 15.49
C ARG A 75 -20.86 14.64 15.65
N ASN A 76 -20.75 15.78 14.99
CA ASN A 76 -21.77 16.83 15.00
C ASN A 76 -23.12 16.30 14.53
N ALA A 77 -23.15 15.51 13.46
CA ALA A 77 -24.37 14.89 12.94
C ALA A 77 -25.03 13.91 13.95
N ARG A 78 -24.23 13.32 14.85
CA ARG A 78 -24.72 12.48 15.97
C ARG A 78 -25.10 13.29 17.22
N GLY A 79 -24.94 14.62 17.20
CA GLY A 79 -25.16 15.49 18.36
C GLY A 79 -24.04 15.43 19.40
N GLU A 80 -22.88 14.87 19.05
CA GLU A 80 -21.68 14.90 19.90
C GLU A 80 -20.95 16.24 19.73
N ALA A 81 -20.08 16.57 20.69
CA ALA A 81 -19.22 17.74 20.57
C ALA A 81 -18.27 17.62 19.37
N PRO A 82 -18.06 18.71 18.60
CA PRO A 82 -17.07 18.74 17.53
C PRO A 82 -15.67 18.40 18.04
N LEU A 83 -14.87 17.79 17.18
CA LEU A 83 -13.47 17.48 17.47
C LEU A 83 -12.60 18.74 17.27
N ASP A 84 -11.65 18.98 18.17
CA ASP A 84 -10.60 19.99 17.97
C ASP A 84 -9.54 19.42 17.02
N ILE A 85 -9.62 19.83 15.75
CA ILE A 85 -8.78 19.29 14.69
C ILE A 85 -7.30 19.62 14.94
N GLU A 86 -6.98 20.82 15.41
CA GLU A 86 -5.58 21.24 15.57
C GLU A 86 -4.92 20.51 16.74
N ALA A 87 -5.66 20.36 17.86
CA ALA A 87 -5.17 19.60 19.01
C ALA A 87 -4.93 18.12 18.67
N GLU A 88 -5.84 17.50 17.90
CA GLU A 88 -5.71 16.10 17.48
C GLU A 88 -4.61 15.91 16.43
N MET A 89 -4.46 16.85 15.48
CA MET A 89 -3.33 16.88 14.53
C MET A 89 -1.99 16.95 15.26
N ALA A 90 -1.88 17.82 16.26
CA ALA A 90 -0.67 17.97 17.06
C ALA A 90 -0.36 16.68 17.84
N GLY A 91 -1.38 16.05 18.45
CA GLY A 91 -1.22 14.78 19.15
C GLY A 91 -0.70 13.66 18.23
N LEU A 92 -1.33 13.47 17.07
CA LEU A 92 -0.93 12.45 16.10
C LEU A 92 0.48 12.68 15.54
N THR A 93 0.85 13.95 15.31
CA THR A 93 2.16 14.30 14.75
C THR A 93 3.26 14.17 15.80
N MET A 94 3.01 14.56 17.05
CA MET A 94 3.97 14.41 18.16
C MET A 94 4.24 12.95 18.51
N ASP A 95 3.19 12.13 18.59
CA ASP A 95 3.35 10.69 18.83
C ASP A 95 4.10 9.99 17.70
N SER A 96 4.00 10.51 16.46
CA SER A 96 4.76 9.96 15.32
C SER A 96 6.22 10.39 15.28
N ALA A 97 6.59 11.49 15.95
CA ALA A 97 7.92 12.11 15.84
C ALA A 97 8.90 11.73 16.97
N GLY A 98 8.49 10.90 17.93
CA GLY A 98 9.36 10.54 19.06
C GLY A 98 8.87 9.42 19.98
N ALA A 99 8.01 8.52 19.51
CA ALA A 99 7.47 7.43 20.30
C ALA A 99 8.47 6.26 20.52
N PRO A 100 8.25 5.39 21.53
CA PRO A 100 9.04 4.19 21.87
C PRO A 100 9.38 3.24 20.70
N ALA A 101 8.76 3.40 19.53
CA ALA A 101 9.16 2.73 18.30
C ALA A 101 10.64 2.99 17.96
N ASP A 102 11.15 4.21 18.16
CA ASP A 102 12.56 4.54 17.88
C ASP A 102 13.50 3.91 18.90
N ALA A 103 13.09 3.82 20.17
CA ALA A 103 13.87 3.16 21.22
C ALA A 103 13.91 1.65 21.03
N ALA A 104 12.78 1.04 20.64
CA ALA A 104 12.69 -0.38 20.33
C ALA A 104 13.47 -0.72 19.05
N LEU A 105 13.36 0.12 18.01
CA LEU A 105 14.12 -0.01 16.77
C LEU A 105 15.63 0.11 17.03
N ARG A 106 16.04 1.08 17.84
CA ARG A 106 17.45 1.22 18.24
C ARG A 106 17.98 -0.04 18.93
N GLU A 107 17.17 -0.66 19.79
CA GLU A 107 17.54 -1.92 20.44
C GLU A 107 17.61 -3.09 19.45
N GLU A 108 16.67 -3.20 18.52
CA GLU A 108 16.72 -4.21 17.46
C GLU A 108 17.98 -4.08 16.59
N VAL A 109 18.28 -2.85 16.15
CA VAL A 109 19.50 -2.54 15.39
C VAL A 109 20.75 -2.87 16.21
N ARG A 110 20.77 -2.54 17.51
CA ARG A 110 21.87 -2.92 18.42
C ARG A 110 22.09 -4.43 18.45
N GLN A 111 21.02 -5.22 18.57
CA GLN A 111 21.12 -6.68 18.56
C GLN A 111 21.65 -7.22 17.22
N LEU A 112 21.23 -6.63 16.09
CA LEU A 112 21.74 -6.99 14.76
C LEU A 112 23.24 -6.71 14.63
N VAL A 113 23.71 -5.56 15.14
CA VAL A 113 25.14 -5.20 15.12
C VAL A 113 25.97 -6.12 16.01
N VAL A 114 25.50 -6.44 17.22
CA VAL A 114 26.16 -7.39 18.14
C VAL A 114 26.29 -8.77 17.49
N ALA A 115 25.19 -9.32 16.94
CA ALA A 115 25.22 -10.59 16.24
C ALA A 115 26.12 -10.56 14.98
N GLY A 116 26.20 -9.39 14.31
CA GLY A 116 27.13 -9.14 13.22
C GLY A 116 28.60 -9.21 13.67
N ASN A 117 28.92 -8.59 14.80
CA ASN A 117 30.25 -8.62 15.40
C ASN A 117 30.68 -10.02 15.83
N GLU A 118 29.78 -10.83 16.40
CA GLU A 118 30.06 -12.24 16.69
C GLU A 118 30.46 -13.02 15.43
N ARG A 119 29.79 -12.77 14.31
CA ARG A 119 30.16 -13.35 13.00
C ARG A 119 31.52 -12.82 12.50
N ARG A 120 31.84 -11.55 12.73
CA ARG A 120 33.15 -10.95 12.36
C ARG A 120 34.29 -11.57 13.17
N MET A 121 34.11 -11.70 14.48
CA MET A 121 35.11 -12.31 15.37
C MET A 121 35.38 -13.77 15.00
N ARG A 122 34.34 -14.56 14.66
CA ARG A 122 34.52 -15.93 14.14
C ARG A 122 35.31 -16.01 12.83
N ARG A 123 35.32 -14.92 12.05
CA ARG A 123 36.08 -14.80 10.79
C ARG A 123 37.45 -14.15 11.00
N GLY A 124 37.88 -13.94 12.25
CA GLY A 124 39.15 -13.30 12.58
C GLY A 124 39.19 -11.79 12.27
N ARG A 125 38.03 -11.14 12.16
CA ARG A 125 37.92 -9.69 11.92
C ARG A 125 37.64 -8.95 13.21
N GLU A 126 38.12 -7.73 13.30
CA GLU A 126 37.85 -6.84 14.42
C GLU A 126 36.35 -6.47 14.50
N PRO A 127 35.76 -6.44 15.71
CA PRO A 127 34.38 -5.99 15.90
C PRO A 127 34.25 -4.49 15.62
N LEU A 128 33.10 -4.08 15.11
CA LEU A 128 32.74 -2.67 14.94
C LEU A 128 32.27 -2.07 16.27
N ASP A 129 32.42 -0.75 16.42
CA ASP A 129 31.80 -0.02 17.52
C ASP A 129 30.26 -0.10 17.40
N VAL A 130 29.61 -0.59 18.44
CA VAL A 130 28.19 -0.91 18.40
C VAL A 130 27.34 0.35 18.32
N GLU A 131 27.61 1.35 19.15
CA GLU A 131 26.78 2.56 19.18
C GLU A 131 27.00 3.42 17.93
N ALA A 132 28.24 3.52 17.45
CA ALA A 132 28.53 4.24 16.20
C ALA A 132 27.87 3.58 14.99
N GLU A 133 27.81 2.24 14.94
CA GLU A 133 27.18 1.51 13.84
C GLU A 133 25.65 1.56 13.94
N VAL A 134 25.08 1.55 15.16
CA VAL A 134 23.65 1.79 15.39
C VAL A 134 23.25 3.17 14.87
N ASP A 135 24.00 4.22 15.22
CA ASP A 135 23.74 5.59 14.75
C ASP A 135 23.90 5.73 13.23
N ARG A 136 24.80 4.94 12.63
CA ARG A 136 24.93 4.91 11.16
C ARG A 136 23.71 4.25 10.52
N GLN A 137 23.28 3.10 11.02
CA GLN A 137 22.16 2.34 10.45
C GLN A 137 20.81 3.05 10.65
N LEU A 138 20.60 3.71 11.79
CA LEU A 138 19.39 4.53 11.99
C LEU A 138 19.33 5.69 10.99
N ARG A 139 20.44 6.41 10.78
CA ARG A 139 20.53 7.44 9.74
C ARG A 139 20.27 6.91 8.33
N ASP A 140 20.80 5.72 8.00
CA ASP A 140 20.55 5.08 6.71
C ASP A 140 19.07 4.70 6.53
N LEU A 141 18.36 4.40 7.62
CA LEU A 141 16.92 4.07 7.65
C LEU A 141 16.01 5.30 7.71
N GLY A 142 16.57 6.51 7.91
CA GLY A 142 15.80 7.75 8.07
C GLY A 142 15.11 7.89 9.44
N ALA A 143 15.64 7.20 10.46
CA ALA A 143 15.24 7.28 11.87
C ALA A 143 16.26 8.06 12.71
#